data_AF-V6HH90-F1
#
_entry.id   AF-V6HH90-F1
#
_cell.length_a   1.000
_cell.length_b   1.000
_cell.length_c   1.000
_cell.angle_alpha   90.00
_cell.angle_beta   90.00
_cell.angle_gamma   90.00
#
_symmetry.space_group_name_H-M   'P 1'
#
loop_
_entity.id
_entity.type
_entity.pdbx_description
1 polymer ?
#
loop_
_entity_poly.entity_id
_entity_poly.type
_entity_poly.pdbx_seq_one_letter_code
_entity_poly.pdbx_strand_id
1 'polypeptide(L)' 'MDSLGEAIQREFPETFVVKTLNTMNCNLMVDSTLVKGDHDVFISGNDAAAKATVAKLLAEYFGWKNIID' A
#
# COMPACT_ATOMS: atom_id res chain seq x y z
N MET A 1 -20.39 7.32 -3.05
CA MET A 1 -19.20 8.17 -3.28
C MET A 1 -18.05 7.20 -3.37
N ASP A 2 -17.36 7.19 -4.50
CA ASP A 2 -16.24 6.27 -4.72
C ASP A 2 -14.97 6.92 -4.21
N SER A 3 -14.09 6.12 -3.63
CA SER A 3 -12.70 6.50 -3.43
C SER A 3 -11.99 6.68 -4.78
N LEU A 4 -10.89 7.44 -4.79
CA LEU A 4 -10.07 7.60 -6.00
C LEU A 4 -9.54 6.25 -6.49
N GLY A 5 -9.25 5.30 -5.58
CA GLY A 5 -8.82 3.96 -5.96
C GLY A 5 -9.88 3.20 -6.74
N GLU A 6 -11.14 3.28 -6.31
CA GLU A 6 -12.28 2.66 -7.00
C GLU A 6 -12.56 3.32 -8.36
N ALA A 7 -12.42 4.65 -8.45
CA ALA A 7 -12.55 5.37 -9.71
C ALA A 7 -11.48 4.92 -10.73
N ILE A 8 -10.22 4.79 -10.30
CA ILE A 8 -9.12 4.30 -11.15
C ILE A 8 -9.36 2.84 -11.56
N GLN A 9 -9.78 1.99 -10.63
CA GLN A 9 -10.04 0.58 -10.90
C GLN A 9 -11.16 0.37 -11.92
N ARG A 10 -12.18 1.24 -11.92
CA ARG A 10 -13.25 1.22 -12.91
C ARG A 10 -12.80 1.71 -14.29
N GLU A 11 -11.93 2.72 -14.33
CA GLU A 11 -11.37 3.24 -15.59
C GLU A 11 -10.43 2.22 -16.25
N PHE A 12 -9.73 1.42 -15.44
CA PHE A 12 -8.80 0.39 -15.89
C PHE A 12 -9.20 -0.99 -15.36
N PRO A 13 -10.26 -1.61 -15.90
CA PRO A 13 -10.85 -2.83 -15.34
C PRO A 13 -9.91 -4.05 -15.38
N GLU A 14 -8.92 -4.05 -16.27
CA GLU A 14 -7.91 -5.13 -16.38
C GLU A 14 -6.69 -4.90 -15.47
N THR A 15 -6.59 -3.74 -14.80
CA THR A 15 -5.48 -3.42 -13.89
C THR A 15 -5.87 -3.76 -12.47
N PHE A 16 -4.97 -4.38 -11.69
CA PHE A 16 -5.22 -4.64 -10.27
C PHE A 16 -4.72 -3.48 -9.40
N VAL A 17 -5.63 -2.57 -9.04
CA VAL A 17 -5.29 -1.37 -8.26
C VAL A 17 -5.12 -1.73 -6.79
N VAL A 18 -3.99 -1.33 -6.20
CA VAL A 18 -3.72 -1.42 -4.76
C VAL A 18 -3.33 -0.04 -4.23
N LYS A 19 -4.08 0.45 -3.24
CA LYS A 19 -3.82 1.70 -2.53
C LYS A 19 -3.02 1.42 -1.28
N THR A 20 -1.93 2.17 -1.09
CA THR A 20 -1.09 2.12 0.13
C THR A 20 -0.30 3.43 0.29
N LEU A 21 0.46 3.58 1.37
CA LEU A 21 1.41 4.67 1.66
C LEU A 21 0.83 6.10 1.74
N ASN A 22 -0.44 6.32 1.43
CA ASN A 22 -1.02 7.66 1.31
C ASN A 22 -1.26 8.41 2.64
N THR A 23 -0.92 7.81 3.77
CA THR A 23 -1.20 8.33 5.13
C THR A 23 0.01 8.96 5.80
N MET A 24 1.17 9.01 5.12
CA MET A 24 2.45 9.42 5.72
C MET A 24 3.26 10.36 4.81
N ASN A 25 4.30 10.96 5.39
CA ASN A 25 5.24 11.80 4.65
C ASN A 25 6.03 10.96 3.63
N CYS A 26 6.40 11.55 2.49
CA CYS A 26 7.10 10.86 1.41
C CYS A 26 8.42 10.20 1.84
N ASN A 27 9.15 10.79 2.78
CA ASN A 27 10.39 10.19 3.29
C ASN A 27 10.14 8.89 4.06
N LEU A 28 8.99 8.79 4.75
CA LEU A 28 8.61 7.59 5.48
C LEU A 28 8.14 6.47 4.55
N MET A 29 7.62 6.81 3.38
CA MET A 29 7.06 5.82 2.45
C MET A 29 8.11 4.80 1.98
N VAL A 30 9.35 5.28 1.79
CA VAL A 30 10.47 4.51 1.23
C VAL A 30 11.48 4.07 2.29
N ASP A 31 11.40 4.63 3.49
CA ASP A 31 12.24 4.27 4.64
C ASP A 31 11.43 4.35 5.94
N SER A 32 10.85 3.22 6.33
CA SER A 32 10.08 3.10 7.57
C SER A 32 10.95 3.24 8.83
N THR A 33 12.28 3.12 8.72
CA THR A 33 13.20 3.14 9.88
C THR A 33 13.31 4.52 10.52
N LEU A 34 12.86 5.55 9.80
CA LEU A 34 12.78 6.92 10.27
C LEU A 34 11.74 7.11 11.38
N VAL A 35 10.78 6.20 11.53
CA VAL A 35 9.81 6.23 12.62
C VAL A 35 10.21 5.22 13.69
N LYS A 36 10.42 5.69 14.93
CA LYS A 36 10.76 4.82 16.06
C LYS A 36 9.53 4.07 16.55
N GLY A 37 9.64 2.75 16.71
CA GLY A 37 8.55 1.88 17.17
C GLY A 37 7.96 1.02 16.06
N ASP A 38 6.88 0.31 16.37
CA ASP A 38 6.12 -0.46 15.39
C ASP A 38 5.15 0.49 14.66
N HIS A 39 5.14 0.41 13.32
CA HIS A 39 4.28 1.22 12.47
C HIS A 39 3.59 0.34 11.46
N ASP A 40 2.32 0.63 11.27
CA ASP A 40 1.46 -0.11 10.37
C ASP A 40 1.31 0.64 9.05
N VAL A 41 1.37 -0.10 7.95
CA VAL A 41 0.97 0.40 6.63
C VAL A 41 -0.29 -0.32 6.19
N PHE A 42 -1.24 0.46 5.68
CA PHE A 42 -2.50 -0.08 5.15
C PHE A 42 -2.35 -0.40 3.66
N ILE A 43 -2.89 -1.53 3.23
CA ILE A 43 -3.05 -1.91 1.82
C ILE A 43 -4.54 -2.11 1.54
N SER A 44 -5.02 -1.69 0.38
CA SER A 44 -6.41 -1.93 -0.01
C SER A 44 -6.49 -2.15 -1.51
N GLY A 45 -7.18 -3.20 -1.95
CA GLY A 45 -7.30 -3.56 -3.36
C GLY A 45 -8.17 -4.79 -3.54
N ASN A 46 -8.71 -4.96 -4.75
CA ASN A 46 -9.69 -6.01 -5.05
C ASN A 46 -9.06 -7.39 -5.28
N ASP A 47 -7.80 -7.42 -5.72
CA ASP A 47 -7.09 -8.67 -6.04
C ASP A 47 -6.10 -9.04 -4.94
N ALA A 48 -6.22 -10.27 -4.43
CA ALA A 48 -5.40 -10.76 -3.34
C ALA A 48 -3.93 -11.00 -3.74
N ALA A 49 -3.68 -11.42 -4.98
CA ALA A 49 -2.31 -11.65 -5.46
C ALA A 49 -1.56 -10.33 -5.70
N ALA A 50 -2.26 -9.30 -6.19
CA ALA A 50 -1.75 -7.95 -6.31
C ALA A 50 -1.41 -7.36 -4.93
N LYS A 51 -2.32 -7.51 -3.95
CA LYS A 51 -2.05 -7.11 -2.55
C LYS A 51 -0.82 -7.81 -1.97
N ALA A 52 -0.70 -9.13 -2.17
CA ALA A 52 0.47 -9.89 -1.70
C ALA A 52 1.78 -9.42 -2.36
N THR A 53 1.75 -9.09 -3.65
CA THR A 53 2.90 -8.56 -4.39
C THR A 53 3.34 -7.21 -3.82
N VAL A 54 2.39 -6.31 -3.57
CA VAL A 54 2.67 -4.99 -2.98
C VAL A 54 3.15 -5.14 -1.52
N ALA A 55 2.57 -6.04 -0.75
CA ALA A 55 3.01 -6.32 0.61
C ALA A 55 4.48 -6.79 0.66
N LYS A 56 4.86 -7.68 -0.26
CA LYS A 56 6.25 -8.13 -0.40
C LYS A 56 7.20 -6.98 -0.72
N LEU A 57 6.83 -6.08 -1.65
CA LEU A 57 7.61 -4.89 -1.97
C LEU A 57 7.81 -4.00 -0.74
N LEU A 58 6.73 -3.71 -0.01
CA LEU A 58 6.74 -2.89 1.19
C LEU A 58 7.66 -3.47 2.28
N ALA A 59 7.62 -4.78 2.48
CA ALA A 59 8.44 -5.47 3.48
C ALA A 59 9.92 -5.55 3.07
N GLU A 60 10.20 -6.00 1.84
CA GLU A 60 11.57 -6.31 1.40
C GLU A 60 12.39 -5.05 1.06
N TYR A 61 11.75 -4.01 0.53
CA TYR A 61 12.45 -2.85 -0.03
C TYR A 61 12.27 -1.57 0.79
N PHE A 62 11.13 -1.38 1.45
CA PHE A 62 10.83 -0.16 2.21
C PHE A 62 10.80 -0.37 3.73
N GLY A 63 10.99 -1.61 4.19
CA GLY A 63 11.14 -1.95 5.61
C GLY A 63 9.84 -1.97 6.41
N TRP A 64 8.67 -2.01 5.77
CA TRP A 64 7.39 -2.09 6.49
C TRP A 64 7.18 -3.47 7.09
N LYS A 65 7.09 -3.54 8.42
CA LYS A 65 7.00 -4.81 9.16
C LYS A 65 5.55 -5.25 9.41
N ASN A 66 4.67 -4.29 9.65
CA ASN A 66 3.27 -4.55 9.91
C ASN A 66 2.43 -4.01 8.74
N ILE A 67 1.80 -4.92 8.01
CA ILE A 67 0.99 -4.60 6.84
C ILE A 67 -0.44 -5.03 7.15
N ILE A 68 -1.37 -4.07 7.14
CA ILE A 68 -2.79 -4.27 7.44
C ILE A 68 -3.58 -4.16 6.14
N ASP A 69 -4.45 -5.13 5.88
CA ASP A 69 -5.38 -5.16 4.74
C ASP A 69 -6.76 -4.60 5.13
#